data_AF-A0A936V7N2-F1
#
_entry.id   AF-A0A936V7N2-F1
#
_cell.length_a   1.000
_cell.length_b   1.000
_cell.length_c   1.000
_cell.angle_alpha   90.00
_cell.angle_beta   90.00
_cell.angle_gamma   90.00
#
_symmetry.space_group_name_H-M   'P 1'
#
loop_
_entity.id
_entity.type
_entity.pdbx_description
1 polymer ?
#
loop_
_entity_poly.entity_id
_entity_poly.type
_entity_poly.pdbx_seq_one_letter_code
_entity_poly.pdbx_strand_id
1 'polypeptide(L)'
;MEPRVEPHSGLPTGLQTSRTHKRRTRRLRWTRLVIAALGAALVALAWICYDTREEMASLRTELGKRFAEGDSVARDARTLGYQNQTAIEQAQARIGGLDAKLQEYQGQYAALESMYLEFSRARDDRALTEIEQALAIAKQHLQLAGNVPAALAALQTVESRLALMDQARFLPLRKLVSRDIERLKTLPLADLATVALQLETLMGRIDGLPLGFERTIPSAKPAAAVASKPAKPARAKRQSALAETAQSAALPVERPSALARFFDDLWQDFRELIRVERLDRPDPALCWPQPGGVSAGERSLAAAIRAPGRFAAGWSFVQ
;
A
#
# COMPACT_ATOMS: atom_id res chain seq x y z
N MET A 1 24.40 99.72 71.40
CA MET A 1 25.45 100.74 71.47
C MET A 1 25.46 101.52 70.18
N GLU A 2 25.02 102.78 70.22
CA GLU A 2 25.59 103.87 69.41
C GLU A 2 27.05 104.14 69.89
N PRO A 3 27.95 104.84 69.15
CA PRO A 3 27.72 106.08 68.36
C PRO A 3 28.42 106.15 66.97
N ARG A 4 28.56 107.31 66.28
CA ARG A 4 27.68 108.46 65.91
C ARG A 4 28.61 109.57 65.34
N VAL A 5 28.09 110.48 64.50
CA VAL A 5 28.68 111.81 64.11
C VAL A 5 29.86 111.73 63.11
N GLU A 6 29.73 112.11 61.82
CA GLU A 6 29.56 113.46 61.19
C GLU A 6 30.94 114.07 60.79
N PRO A 7 31.05 115.23 60.10
CA PRO A 7 30.97 115.33 58.63
C PRO A 7 32.21 116.02 58.01
N HIS A 8 32.17 116.37 56.70
CA HIS A 8 32.62 117.64 56.11
C HIS A 8 32.46 117.61 54.57
N SER A 9 31.67 118.50 53.95
CA SER A 9 31.99 119.90 53.57
C SER A 9 33.00 119.99 52.41
N GLY A 10 32.53 120.19 51.17
CA GLY A 10 33.42 120.25 49.99
C GLY A 10 32.77 120.48 48.61
N LEU A 11 31.95 121.52 48.45
CA LEU A 11 31.63 122.04 47.11
C LEU A 11 32.79 122.93 46.60
N PRO A 12 33.10 122.88 45.30
CA PRO A 12 32.97 124.12 44.55
C PRO A 12 32.22 123.96 43.21
N THR A 13 31.50 125.03 42.85
CA THR A 13 30.79 125.16 41.56
C THR A 13 31.77 125.28 40.39
N GLY A 14 31.91 124.23 39.58
CA GLY A 14 32.61 124.27 38.30
C GLY A 14 31.63 124.49 37.14
N LEU A 15 31.84 125.54 36.34
CA LEU A 15 30.98 125.88 35.19
C LEU A 15 31.15 124.90 34.01
N GLN A 16 30.16 124.90 33.11
CA GLN A 16 30.07 123.99 31.97
C GLN A 16 31.22 124.14 30.97
N THR A 17 31.55 123.07 30.22
CA THR A 17 31.71 123.15 28.75
C THR A 17 31.78 121.77 28.06
N SER A 18 31.26 121.72 26.83
CA SER A 18 31.66 120.77 25.76
C SER A 18 31.68 119.25 26.04
N ARG A 19 30.54 118.67 26.46
CA ARG A 19 30.27 117.27 26.02
C ARG A 19 29.93 117.26 24.52
N THR A 20 30.22 116.13 23.87
CA THR A 20 29.85 115.76 22.48
C THR A 20 30.42 116.56 21.29
N HIS A 21 31.66 116.28 20.89
CA HIS A 21 32.00 116.25 19.45
C HIS A 21 32.79 115.00 18.97
N LYS A 22 33.43 114.23 19.88
CA LYS A 22 34.21 113.01 19.52
C LYS A 22 33.45 111.67 19.63
N ARG A 23 32.11 111.68 19.74
CA ARG A 23 31.27 110.44 19.76
C ARG A 23 30.69 110.02 18.41
N ARG A 24 30.53 110.95 17.44
CA ARG A 24 29.87 110.65 16.14
C ARG A 24 30.68 109.63 15.32
N THR A 25 31.99 109.80 15.23
CA THR A 25 32.91 108.87 14.55
C THR A 25 33.06 107.53 15.26
N ARG A 26 33.10 107.49 16.61
CA ARG A 26 33.16 106.21 17.36
C ARG A 26 31.89 105.37 17.17
N ARG A 27 30.70 105.99 17.20
CA ARG A 27 29.44 105.28 16.87
C ARG A 27 29.45 104.78 15.42
N LEU A 28 29.90 105.60 14.46
CA LEU A 28 29.97 105.20 13.04
C LEU A 28 30.98 104.08 12.74
N ARG A 29 32.09 104.00 13.50
CA ARG A 29 33.01 102.85 13.43
C ARG A 29 32.38 101.59 14.03
N TRP A 30 31.61 101.71 15.12
CA TRP A 30 30.92 100.58 15.73
C TRP A 30 29.78 100.03 14.85
N THR A 31 28.96 100.89 14.23
CA THR A 31 27.92 100.42 13.30
C THR A 31 28.52 99.72 12.08
N ARG A 32 29.64 100.22 11.53
CA ARG A 32 30.38 99.52 10.47
C ARG A 32 30.87 98.13 10.89
N LEU A 33 31.35 97.96 12.12
CA LEU A 33 31.76 96.65 12.64
C LEU A 33 30.56 95.70 12.84
N VAL A 34 29.43 96.19 13.35
CA VAL A 34 28.20 95.38 13.49
C VAL A 34 27.65 94.95 12.13
N ILE A 35 27.65 95.84 11.13
CA ILE A 35 27.23 95.51 9.76
C ILE A 35 28.18 94.47 9.14
N ALA A 36 29.50 94.60 9.33
CA ALA A 36 30.48 93.64 8.84
C ALA A 36 30.31 92.25 9.50
N ALA A 37 30.08 92.21 10.82
CA ALA A 37 29.83 90.96 11.55
C ALA A 37 28.52 90.29 11.12
N LEU A 38 27.45 91.07 10.88
CA LEU A 38 26.17 90.55 10.41
C LEU A 38 26.27 90.05 8.96
N GLY A 39 27.03 90.73 8.10
CA GLY A 39 27.36 90.24 6.75
C GLY A 39 28.15 88.93 6.78
N ALA A 40 29.17 88.83 7.63
CA ALA A 40 29.94 87.59 7.80
C ALA A 40 29.08 86.43 8.34
N ALA A 41 28.16 86.70 9.27
CA ALA A 41 27.21 85.71 9.77
C ALA A 41 26.25 85.22 8.67
N LEU A 42 25.77 86.11 7.80
CA LEU A 42 24.95 85.72 6.64
C LEU A 42 25.73 84.87 5.63
N VAL A 43 27.02 85.16 5.39
CA VAL A 43 27.87 84.33 4.52
C VAL A 43 28.11 82.94 5.13
N ALA A 44 28.36 82.85 6.44
CA ALA A 44 28.51 81.57 7.14
C ALA A 44 27.22 80.73 7.13
N LEU A 45 26.05 81.37 7.30
CA LEU A 45 24.75 80.72 7.17
C LEU A 45 24.43 80.29 5.73
N ALA A 46 24.84 81.07 4.73
CA ALA A 46 24.72 80.68 3.32
C ALA A 46 25.60 79.45 3.02
N TRP A 47 26.82 79.40 3.56
CA TRP A 47 27.73 78.26 3.42
C TRP A 47 27.15 76.99 4.05
N ILE A 48 26.70 77.04 5.31
CA ILE A 48 26.14 75.87 6.00
C ILE A 48 24.84 75.37 5.33
N CYS A 49 24.06 76.28 4.73
CA CYS A 49 22.85 75.96 3.94
C CYS A 49 23.15 75.42 2.53
N TYR A 50 24.40 75.53 2.05
CA TYR A 50 24.88 74.91 0.82
C TYR A 50 25.43 73.51 1.11
N ASP A 51 26.34 73.41 2.08
CA ASP A 51 26.97 72.18 2.58
C ASP A 51 25.91 71.09 2.93
N THR A 52 24.94 71.46 3.76
CA THR A 52 23.81 70.57 4.13
C THR A 52 22.89 70.20 2.95
N ARG A 53 22.93 70.88 1.80
CA ARG A 53 22.21 70.45 0.58
C ARG A 53 23.00 69.41 -0.19
N GLU A 54 24.33 69.48 -0.21
CA GLU A 54 25.18 68.49 -0.86
C GLU A 54 25.19 67.17 -0.10
N GLU A 55 25.29 67.20 1.24
CA GLU A 55 25.10 66.02 2.10
C GLU A 55 23.73 65.38 1.85
N MET A 56 22.63 66.17 1.91
CA MET A 56 21.28 65.68 1.67
C MET A 56 21.07 65.15 0.24
N ALA A 57 21.77 65.69 -0.77
CA ALA A 57 21.75 65.14 -2.12
C ALA A 57 22.44 63.76 -2.16
N SER A 58 23.64 63.64 -1.59
CA SER A 58 24.36 62.36 -1.53
C SER A 58 23.55 61.28 -0.79
N LEU A 59 23.00 61.60 0.39
CA LEU A 59 22.15 60.71 1.19
C LEU A 59 20.89 60.28 0.43
N ARG A 60 20.25 61.18 -0.33
CA ARG A 60 19.10 60.82 -1.18
C ARG A 60 19.50 59.86 -2.30
N THR A 61 20.66 60.03 -2.93
CA THR A 61 21.12 59.09 -3.96
C THR A 61 21.50 57.73 -3.36
N GLU A 62 22.13 57.70 -2.19
CA GLU A 62 22.54 56.45 -1.54
C GLU A 62 21.32 55.68 -0.99
N LEU A 63 20.38 56.37 -0.33
CA LEU A 63 19.08 55.78 0.02
C LEU A 63 18.32 55.31 -1.22
N GLY A 64 18.33 56.07 -2.32
CA GLY A 64 17.73 55.67 -3.59
C GLY A 64 18.33 54.37 -4.15
N LYS A 65 19.66 54.21 -4.10
CA LYS A 65 20.34 52.96 -4.44
C LYS A 65 19.93 51.82 -3.50
N ARG A 66 19.98 52.02 -2.18
CA ARG A 66 19.64 50.99 -1.18
C ARG A 66 18.18 50.55 -1.26
N PHE A 67 17.26 51.47 -1.53
CA PHE A 67 15.87 51.12 -1.82
C PHE A 67 15.78 50.32 -3.12
N ALA A 68 16.40 50.76 -4.22
CA ALA A 68 16.40 50.00 -5.48
C ALA A 68 17.03 48.59 -5.36
N GLU A 69 18.13 48.47 -4.62
CA GLU A 69 18.82 47.22 -4.29
C GLU A 69 17.91 46.28 -3.48
N GLY A 70 17.30 46.77 -2.41
CA GLY A 70 16.32 46.01 -1.62
C GLY A 70 15.08 45.62 -2.43
N ASP A 71 14.65 46.48 -3.34
CA ASP A 71 13.50 46.26 -4.22
C ASP A 71 13.84 45.24 -5.34
N SER A 72 15.11 45.14 -5.79
CA SER A 72 15.57 44.02 -6.62
C SER A 72 15.63 42.71 -5.85
N VAL A 73 16.24 42.68 -4.65
CA VAL A 73 16.29 41.47 -3.81
C VAL A 73 14.88 40.99 -3.45
N ALA A 74 13.92 41.90 -3.24
CA ALA A 74 12.52 41.57 -3.01
C ALA A 74 11.77 41.09 -4.28
N ARG A 75 12.27 41.37 -5.49
CA ARG A 75 11.77 40.74 -6.73
C ARG A 75 12.38 39.36 -6.90
N ASP A 76 13.68 39.22 -6.67
CA ASP A 76 14.41 37.96 -6.80
C ASP A 76 13.93 36.91 -5.79
N ALA A 77 13.68 37.30 -4.54
CA ALA A 77 13.07 36.42 -3.54
C ALA A 77 11.66 35.92 -3.96
N ARG A 78 10.88 36.75 -4.65
CA ARG A 78 9.55 36.34 -5.18
C ARG A 78 9.68 35.42 -6.40
N THR A 79 10.58 35.70 -7.34
CA THR A 79 10.79 34.84 -8.51
C THR A 79 11.38 33.49 -8.12
N LEU A 80 12.33 33.45 -7.17
CA LEU A 80 12.79 32.21 -6.53
C LEU A 80 11.67 31.48 -5.81
N GLY A 81 10.74 32.18 -5.15
CA GLY A 81 9.53 31.60 -4.56
C GLY A 81 8.68 30.85 -5.61
N TYR A 82 8.35 31.50 -6.73
CA TYR A 82 7.59 30.89 -7.82
C TYR A 82 8.36 29.75 -8.52
N GLN A 83 9.69 29.84 -8.64
CA GLN A 83 10.54 28.76 -9.17
C GLN A 83 10.52 27.54 -8.26
N ASN A 84 10.62 27.73 -6.93
CA ASN A 84 10.51 26.63 -5.97
C ASN A 84 9.11 25.99 -5.98
N GLN A 85 8.05 26.81 -6.03
CA GLN A 85 6.67 26.29 -6.14
C GLN A 85 6.49 25.44 -7.41
N THR A 86 6.85 25.97 -8.59
CA THR A 86 6.72 25.24 -9.85
C THR A 86 7.64 24.01 -9.94
N ALA A 87 8.80 24.02 -9.26
CA ALA A 87 9.64 22.84 -9.11
C ALA A 87 9.00 21.76 -8.22
N ILE A 88 8.29 22.14 -7.15
CA ILE A 88 7.52 21.23 -6.30
C ILE A 88 6.34 20.63 -7.08
N GLU A 89 5.59 21.45 -7.81
CA GLU A 89 4.48 21.00 -8.67
C GLU A 89 4.98 20.01 -9.75
N GLN A 90 6.12 20.29 -10.39
CA GLN A 90 6.76 19.36 -11.33
C GLN A 90 7.27 18.08 -10.66
N ALA A 91 7.79 18.15 -9.43
CA ALA A 91 8.22 16.96 -8.68
C ALA A 91 7.02 16.07 -8.32
N GLN A 92 5.91 16.65 -7.87
CA GLN A 92 4.65 15.94 -7.61
C GLN A 92 4.10 15.29 -8.88
N ALA A 93 4.09 16.00 -10.02
CA ALA A 93 3.68 15.45 -11.30
C ALA A 93 4.57 14.27 -11.76
N ARG A 94 5.89 14.32 -11.50
CA ARG A 94 6.81 13.21 -11.76
C ARG A 94 6.54 12.01 -10.85
N ILE A 95 6.23 12.24 -9.57
CA ILE A 95 5.89 11.18 -8.60
C ILE A 95 4.60 10.48 -9.06
N GLY A 96 3.52 11.21 -9.33
CA GLY A 96 2.28 10.62 -9.85
C GLY A 96 2.47 9.89 -11.19
N GLY A 97 3.36 10.37 -12.06
CA GLY A 97 3.76 9.69 -13.29
C GLY A 97 4.63 8.44 -13.11
N LEU A 98 5.26 8.26 -11.94
CA LEU A 98 5.94 7.03 -11.54
C LEU A 98 4.97 6.06 -10.85
N ASP A 99 4.06 6.56 -10.01
CA ASP A 99 3.01 5.75 -9.37
C ASP A 99 2.07 5.13 -10.42
N ALA A 100 1.68 5.90 -11.44
CA ALA A 100 0.89 5.38 -12.56
C ALA A 100 1.63 4.27 -13.33
N LYS A 101 2.97 4.38 -13.50
CA LYS A 101 3.79 3.31 -14.10
C LYS A 101 3.91 2.09 -13.18
N LEU A 102 3.99 2.30 -11.86
CA LEU A 102 4.02 1.22 -10.89
C LEU A 102 2.71 0.44 -10.89
N GLN A 103 1.57 1.13 -10.98
CA GLN A 103 0.24 0.51 -11.15
C GLN A 103 0.13 -0.25 -12.48
N GLU A 104 0.62 0.33 -13.58
CA GLU A 104 0.68 -0.35 -14.90
C GLU A 104 1.51 -1.63 -14.82
N TYR A 105 2.72 -1.59 -14.24
CA TYR A 105 3.54 -2.80 -14.05
C TYR A 105 2.86 -3.84 -13.14
N GLN A 106 2.21 -3.43 -12.04
CA GLN A 106 1.45 -4.34 -11.18
C GLN A 106 0.29 -4.98 -11.93
N GLY A 107 -0.42 -4.23 -12.78
CA GLY A 107 -1.45 -4.75 -13.68
C GLY A 107 -0.89 -5.76 -14.69
N GLN A 108 0.26 -5.47 -15.30
CA GLN A 108 0.95 -6.39 -16.21
C GLN A 108 1.40 -7.69 -15.52
N TYR A 109 1.92 -7.63 -14.28
CA TYR A 109 2.25 -8.81 -13.50
C TYR A 109 1.01 -9.63 -13.12
N ALA A 110 -0.08 -8.98 -12.70
CA ALA A 110 -1.35 -9.68 -12.39
C ALA A 110 -1.96 -10.33 -13.65
N ALA A 111 -1.88 -9.67 -14.81
CA ALA A 111 -2.30 -10.24 -16.09
C ALA A 111 -1.44 -11.45 -16.47
N LEU A 112 -0.12 -11.37 -16.32
CA LEU A 112 0.81 -12.47 -16.62
C LEU A 112 0.58 -13.69 -15.71
N GLU A 113 0.38 -13.48 -14.41
CA GLU A 113 0.02 -14.56 -13.47
C GLU A 113 -1.32 -15.21 -13.85
N SER A 114 -2.31 -14.39 -14.24
CA SER A 114 -3.61 -14.92 -14.70
C SER A 114 -3.47 -15.76 -15.98
N MET A 115 -2.62 -15.34 -16.94
CA MET A 115 -2.33 -16.13 -18.14
C MET A 115 -1.55 -17.41 -17.83
N TYR A 116 -0.64 -17.39 -16.85
CA TYR A 116 0.10 -18.58 -16.44
C TYR A 116 -0.81 -19.63 -15.79
N LEU A 117 -1.66 -19.20 -14.86
CA LEU A 117 -2.65 -20.05 -14.20
C LEU A 117 -3.67 -20.62 -15.20
N GLU A 118 -4.14 -19.79 -16.14
CA GLU A 118 -5.09 -20.22 -17.16
C GLU A 118 -4.45 -21.16 -18.19
N PHE A 119 -3.20 -20.92 -18.60
CA PHE A 119 -2.47 -21.85 -19.48
C PHE A 119 -2.21 -23.20 -18.80
N SER A 120 -1.92 -23.22 -17.49
CA SER A 120 -1.83 -24.48 -16.73
C SER A 120 -3.17 -25.23 -16.72
N ARG A 121 -4.27 -24.55 -16.36
CA ARG A 121 -5.62 -25.14 -16.34
C ARG A 121 -6.04 -25.68 -17.69
N ALA A 122 -5.93 -24.87 -18.75
CA ALA A 122 -6.28 -25.29 -20.11
C ALA A 122 -5.46 -26.50 -20.58
N ARG A 123 -4.21 -26.65 -20.13
CA ARG A 123 -3.39 -27.85 -20.38
C ARG A 123 -3.86 -29.07 -19.59
N ASP A 124 -4.20 -28.88 -18.31
CA ASP A 124 -4.74 -29.94 -17.44
C ASP A 124 -6.11 -30.45 -17.95
N ASP A 125 -7.05 -29.54 -18.24
CA ASP A 125 -8.41 -29.84 -18.70
C ASP A 125 -8.41 -30.49 -20.09
N ARG A 126 -7.52 -30.03 -20.99
CA ARG A 126 -7.31 -30.69 -22.29
C ARG A 126 -6.81 -32.12 -22.11
N ALA A 127 -5.80 -32.33 -21.27
CA ALA A 127 -5.26 -33.67 -21.03
C ALA A 127 -6.30 -34.59 -20.38
N LEU A 128 -7.13 -34.07 -19.47
CA LEU A 128 -8.27 -34.78 -18.88
C LEU A 128 -9.31 -35.16 -19.95
N THR A 129 -9.63 -34.25 -20.87
CA THR A 129 -10.53 -34.53 -22.02
C THR A 129 -9.97 -35.64 -22.93
N GLU A 130 -8.67 -35.61 -23.23
CA GLU A 130 -7.99 -36.65 -24.02
C GLU A 130 -7.93 -38.01 -23.27
N ILE A 131 -7.88 -37.99 -21.93
CA ILE A 131 -8.00 -39.18 -21.06
C ILE A 131 -9.43 -39.74 -21.06
N GLU A 132 -10.45 -38.89 -20.92
CA GLU A 132 -11.87 -39.31 -20.96
C GLU A 132 -12.24 -39.92 -22.32
N GLN A 133 -11.75 -39.34 -23.42
CA GLN A 133 -11.94 -39.89 -24.76
C GLN A 133 -11.29 -41.29 -24.90
N ALA A 134 -10.05 -41.46 -24.42
CA ALA A 134 -9.37 -42.75 -24.47
C ALA A 134 -10.04 -43.80 -23.55
N LEU A 135 -10.57 -43.39 -22.40
CA LEU A 135 -11.35 -44.25 -21.50
C LEU A 135 -12.71 -44.65 -22.10
N ALA A 136 -13.37 -43.74 -22.82
CA ALA A 136 -14.60 -44.03 -23.55
C ALA A 136 -14.35 -45.05 -24.68
N ILE A 137 -13.24 -44.93 -25.42
CA ILE A 137 -12.80 -45.91 -26.44
C ILE A 137 -12.52 -47.28 -25.79
N ALA A 138 -11.79 -47.32 -24.66
CA ALA A 138 -11.53 -48.57 -23.93
C ALA A 138 -12.83 -49.27 -23.49
N LYS A 139 -13.77 -48.49 -22.93
CA LYS A 139 -15.12 -48.96 -22.56
C LYS A 139 -15.89 -49.49 -23.79
N GLN A 140 -15.82 -48.80 -24.92
CA GLN A 140 -16.50 -49.21 -26.15
C GLN A 140 -15.96 -50.54 -26.70
N HIS A 141 -14.63 -50.77 -26.67
CA HIS A 141 -14.04 -52.06 -27.06
C HIS A 141 -14.46 -53.21 -26.13
N LEU A 142 -14.62 -52.93 -24.82
CA LEU A 142 -15.18 -53.88 -23.85
C LEU A 142 -16.64 -54.21 -24.17
N GLN A 143 -17.47 -53.20 -24.43
CA GLN A 143 -18.92 -53.36 -24.58
C GLN A 143 -19.37 -53.91 -25.94
N LEU A 144 -18.70 -53.55 -27.05
CA LEU A 144 -19.12 -53.97 -28.40
C LEU A 144 -18.54 -55.32 -28.84
N ALA A 145 -17.39 -55.74 -28.30
CA ALA A 145 -16.64 -56.87 -28.84
C ALA A 145 -16.02 -57.78 -27.77
N GLY A 146 -16.11 -57.45 -26.48
CA GLY A 146 -15.35 -58.14 -25.43
C GLY A 146 -13.83 -58.09 -25.64
N ASN A 147 -13.34 -57.11 -26.43
CA ASN A 147 -11.97 -57.11 -26.93
C ASN A 147 -11.00 -56.58 -25.86
N VAL A 148 -10.65 -57.47 -24.93
CA VAL A 148 -9.70 -57.25 -23.83
C VAL A 148 -8.37 -56.66 -24.32
N PRO A 149 -7.66 -57.19 -25.34
CA PRO A 149 -6.37 -56.62 -25.73
C PRO A 149 -6.48 -55.20 -26.32
N ALA A 150 -7.53 -54.88 -27.09
CA ALA A 150 -7.73 -53.51 -27.59
C ALA A 150 -8.04 -52.52 -26.45
N ALA A 151 -8.89 -52.91 -25.49
CA ALA A 151 -9.19 -52.09 -24.33
C ALA A 151 -7.97 -51.94 -23.39
N LEU A 152 -7.14 -52.96 -23.25
CA LEU A 152 -5.91 -52.92 -22.46
C LEU A 152 -4.87 -51.96 -23.08
N ALA A 153 -4.70 -51.98 -24.41
CA ALA A 153 -3.83 -51.01 -25.09
C ALA A 153 -4.34 -49.55 -24.94
N ALA A 154 -5.65 -49.34 -24.99
CA ALA A 154 -6.26 -48.03 -24.73
C ALA A 154 -6.04 -47.58 -23.27
N LEU A 155 -6.17 -48.47 -22.27
CA LEU A 155 -5.91 -48.16 -20.87
C LEU A 155 -4.42 -47.95 -20.56
N GLN A 156 -3.50 -48.65 -21.22
CA GLN A 156 -2.06 -48.34 -21.16
C GLN A 156 -1.75 -46.96 -21.75
N THR A 157 -2.47 -46.56 -22.80
CA THR A 157 -2.39 -45.19 -23.34
C THR A 157 -2.89 -44.15 -22.33
N VAL A 158 -3.97 -44.44 -21.58
CA VAL A 158 -4.41 -43.61 -20.44
C VAL A 158 -3.36 -43.57 -19.33
N GLU A 159 -2.82 -44.72 -18.91
CA GLU A 159 -1.83 -44.81 -17.82
C GLU A 159 -0.54 -44.03 -18.14
N SER A 160 -0.03 -44.15 -19.36
CA SER A 160 1.14 -43.37 -19.83
C SER A 160 0.86 -41.86 -19.88
N ARG A 161 -0.36 -41.44 -20.25
CA ARG A 161 -0.78 -40.03 -20.23
C ARG A 161 -0.86 -39.48 -18.80
N LEU A 162 -1.41 -40.23 -17.86
CA LEU A 162 -1.39 -39.86 -16.43
C LEU A 162 0.04 -39.78 -15.87
N ALA A 163 0.92 -40.71 -16.26
CA ALA A 163 2.32 -40.73 -15.82
C ALA A 163 3.13 -39.51 -16.32
N LEU A 164 2.76 -38.92 -17.46
CA LEU A 164 3.34 -37.68 -17.97
C LEU A 164 2.82 -36.41 -17.26
N MET A 165 1.72 -36.51 -16.49
CA MET A 165 1.18 -35.39 -15.72
C MET A 165 1.70 -35.37 -14.27
N ASP A 166 1.90 -36.54 -13.65
CA ASP A 166 2.46 -36.84 -12.31
C ASP A 166 2.09 -35.89 -11.13
N GLN A 167 0.98 -35.18 -11.24
CA GLN A 167 0.45 -34.33 -10.16
C GLN A 167 -0.26 -35.18 -9.10
N ALA A 168 -0.07 -34.84 -7.82
CA ALA A 168 -0.63 -35.60 -6.69
C ALA A 168 -2.15 -35.80 -6.75
N ARG A 169 -2.91 -34.85 -7.35
CA ARG A 169 -4.37 -34.95 -7.55
C ARG A 169 -4.81 -36.14 -8.43
N PHE A 170 -3.95 -36.65 -9.31
CA PHE A 170 -4.27 -37.76 -10.21
C PHE A 170 -3.77 -39.13 -9.70
N LEU A 171 -3.07 -39.20 -8.56
CA LEU A 171 -2.68 -40.46 -7.92
C LEU A 171 -3.85 -41.43 -7.66
N PRO A 172 -5.07 -41.00 -7.24
CA PRO A 172 -6.21 -41.90 -7.09
C PRO A 172 -6.66 -42.50 -8.42
N LEU A 173 -6.74 -41.69 -9.48
CA LEU A 173 -7.16 -42.14 -10.80
C LEU A 173 -6.14 -43.12 -11.40
N ARG A 174 -4.84 -42.85 -11.27
CA ARG A 174 -3.76 -43.76 -11.66
C ARG A 174 -3.91 -45.13 -10.99
N LYS A 175 -4.13 -45.17 -9.66
CA LYS A 175 -4.36 -46.43 -8.92
C LYS A 175 -5.59 -47.20 -9.39
N LEU A 176 -6.67 -46.51 -9.78
CA LEU A 176 -7.87 -47.14 -10.34
C LEU A 176 -7.58 -47.74 -11.72
N VAL A 177 -6.91 -47.00 -12.60
CA VAL A 177 -6.52 -47.46 -13.94
C VAL A 177 -5.58 -48.66 -13.87
N SER A 178 -4.51 -48.62 -13.06
CA SER A 178 -3.58 -49.75 -12.92
C SER A 178 -4.28 -51.02 -12.41
N ARG A 179 -5.17 -50.90 -11.40
CA ARG A 179 -5.99 -52.01 -10.89
C ARG A 179 -6.94 -52.58 -11.94
N ASP A 180 -7.54 -51.72 -12.77
CA ASP A 180 -8.48 -52.18 -13.79
C ASP A 180 -7.75 -52.76 -15.03
N ILE A 181 -6.50 -52.35 -15.30
CA ILE A 181 -5.56 -53.04 -16.19
C ILE A 181 -5.18 -54.42 -15.62
N GLU A 182 -4.87 -54.54 -14.33
CA GLU A 182 -4.59 -55.83 -13.68
C GLU A 182 -5.79 -56.78 -13.79
N ARG A 183 -7.01 -56.30 -13.53
CA ARG A 183 -8.25 -57.08 -13.71
C ARG A 183 -8.40 -57.61 -15.13
N LEU A 184 -8.14 -56.77 -16.14
CA LEU A 184 -8.18 -57.18 -17.56
C LEU A 184 -7.07 -58.17 -17.93
N LYS A 185 -5.91 -58.15 -17.26
CA LYS A 185 -4.87 -59.18 -17.40
C LYS A 185 -5.24 -60.50 -16.72
N THR A 186 -5.99 -60.47 -15.61
CA THR A 186 -6.44 -61.67 -14.89
C THR A 186 -7.67 -62.34 -15.48
N LEU A 187 -8.43 -61.63 -16.33
CA LEU A 187 -9.50 -62.24 -17.12
C LEU A 187 -8.86 -63.21 -18.13
N PRO A 188 -9.23 -64.51 -18.12
CA PRO A 188 -8.76 -65.41 -19.17
C PRO A 188 -9.27 -64.88 -20.50
N LEU A 189 -8.36 -64.73 -21.48
CA LEU A 189 -8.74 -64.29 -22.82
C LEU A 189 -9.75 -65.29 -23.37
N ALA A 190 -11.01 -64.85 -23.51
CA ALA A 190 -12.04 -65.59 -24.19
C ALA A 190 -11.69 -65.63 -25.68
N ASP A 191 -10.86 -66.59 -26.06
CA ASP A 191 -10.42 -66.77 -27.44
C ASP A 191 -11.60 -67.20 -28.30
N LEU A 192 -12.25 -66.19 -28.90
CA LEU A 192 -13.39 -66.33 -29.80
C LEU A 192 -13.06 -67.21 -31.01
N ALA A 193 -11.80 -67.32 -31.44
CA ALA A 193 -11.41 -68.24 -32.50
C ALA A 193 -11.44 -69.70 -32.01
N THR A 194 -10.88 -69.98 -30.84
CA THR A 194 -11.00 -71.31 -30.20
C THR A 194 -12.47 -71.66 -29.88
N VAL A 195 -13.28 -70.72 -29.39
CA VAL A 195 -14.71 -70.95 -29.12
C VAL A 195 -15.49 -71.18 -30.42
N ALA A 196 -15.22 -70.43 -31.49
CA ALA A 196 -15.84 -70.68 -32.79
C ALA A 196 -15.45 -72.05 -33.36
N LEU A 197 -14.19 -72.46 -33.23
CA LEU A 197 -13.71 -73.78 -33.69
C LEU A 197 -14.27 -74.93 -32.83
N GLN A 198 -14.51 -74.70 -31.54
CA GLN A 198 -15.26 -75.61 -30.67
C GLN A 198 -16.76 -75.71 -31.06
N LEU A 199 -17.38 -74.60 -31.50
CA LEU A 199 -18.76 -74.61 -32.00
C LEU A 199 -18.89 -75.32 -33.36
N GLU A 200 -17.95 -75.11 -34.27
CA GLU A 200 -17.87 -75.80 -35.57
C GLU A 200 -17.70 -77.33 -35.37
N THR A 201 -16.78 -77.72 -34.49
CA THR A 201 -16.61 -79.14 -34.13
C THR A 201 -17.74 -79.71 -33.25
N LEU A 202 -18.60 -78.87 -32.67
CA LEU A 202 -19.89 -79.30 -32.11
C LEU A 202 -20.94 -79.51 -33.21
N MET A 203 -21.08 -78.61 -34.19
CA MET A 203 -22.02 -78.78 -35.32
C MET A 203 -21.73 -80.07 -36.08
N GLY A 204 -20.49 -80.30 -36.50
CA GLY A 204 -20.08 -81.54 -37.17
C GLY A 204 -20.18 -82.81 -36.30
N ARG A 205 -20.46 -82.69 -35.00
CA ARG A 205 -20.81 -83.82 -34.10
C ARG A 205 -22.30 -83.96 -33.85
N ILE A 206 -23.09 -82.89 -33.99
CA ILE A 206 -24.56 -82.91 -33.82
C ILE A 206 -25.20 -83.75 -34.92
N ASP A 207 -24.74 -83.65 -36.17
CA ASP A 207 -25.20 -84.49 -37.28
C ASP A 207 -24.90 -86.00 -37.07
N GLY A 208 -23.96 -86.33 -36.17
CA GLY A 208 -23.60 -87.70 -35.79
C GLY A 208 -24.30 -88.22 -34.53
N LEU A 209 -25.14 -87.42 -33.86
CA LEU A 209 -25.86 -87.88 -32.66
C LEU A 209 -27.02 -88.81 -33.07
N PRO A 210 -27.09 -90.06 -32.56
CA PRO A 210 -28.25 -90.90 -32.77
C PRO A 210 -29.46 -90.26 -32.10
N LEU A 211 -30.60 -90.21 -32.81
CA LEU A 211 -31.86 -89.67 -32.31
C LEU A 211 -32.39 -90.54 -31.15
N GLY A 212 -31.97 -90.19 -29.93
CA GLY A 212 -32.37 -90.84 -28.69
C GLY A 212 -33.86 -90.65 -28.44
N PHE A 213 -34.63 -91.72 -28.67
CA PHE A 213 -36.08 -91.82 -28.54
C PHE A 213 -36.69 -90.97 -27.42
N GLU A 214 -37.59 -90.06 -27.81
CA GLU A 214 -38.91 -89.86 -27.19
C GLU A 214 -38.96 -89.94 -25.65
N ARG A 215 -38.10 -89.20 -24.93
CA ARG A 215 -38.32 -89.03 -23.49
C ARG A 215 -39.46 -88.05 -23.26
N THR A 216 -40.69 -88.57 -23.32
CA THR A 216 -41.93 -87.83 -23.13
C THR A 216 -41.86 -86.93 -21.91
N ILE A 217 -41.90 -85.61 -22.13
CA ILE A 217 -41.98 -84.62 -21.05
C ILE A 217 -43.35 -84.82 -20.37
N PRO A 218 -43.42 -85.08 -19.05
CA PRO A 218 -44.70 -85.26 -18.37
C PRO A 218 -45.53 -83.98 -18.45
N SER A 219 -46.58 -84.01 -19.28
CA SER A 219 -47.45 -82.85 -19.53
C SER A 219 -48.30 -82.55 -18.31
N ALA A 220 -47.86 -81.58 -17.50
CA ALA A 220 -48.56 -81.11 -16.32
C ALA A 220 -49.81 -80.29 -16.72
N LYS A 221 -50.91 -80.98 -17.04
CA LYS A 221 -52.24 -80.40 -17.21
C LYS A 221 -53.12 -80.55 -15.96
N PRO A 222 -54.17 -79.73 -15.78
CA PRO A 222 -54.54 -79.28 -14.43
C PRO A 222 -55.83 -79.90 -13.89
N ALA A 223 -55.85 -80.12 -12.58
CA ALA A 223 -57.07 -80.33 -11.80
C ALA A 223 -57.42 -79.04 -11.05
N ALA A 224 -58.68 -78.59 -11.12
CA ALA A 224 -59.14 -77.35 -10.50
C ALA A 224 -60.37 -77.59 -9.61
N ALA A 225 -60.41 -76.90 -8.47
CA ALA A 225 -61.50 -76.88 -7.49
C ALA A 225 -61.72 -78.23 -6.73
N VAL A 226 -62.42 -78.30 -5.59
CA VAL A 226 -63.37 -77.33 -4.99
C VAL A 226 -63.26 -77.24 -3.45
N ALA A 227 -63.47 -76.03 -2.91
CA ALA A 227 -63.83 -75.69 -1.51
C ALA A 227 -62.82 -76.06 -0.38
N SER A 228 -62.66 -75.24 0.67
CA SER A 228 -63.63 -74.32 1.29
C SER A 228 -63.10 -72.89 1.61
N LYS A 229 -64.03 -72.02 2.04
CA LYS A 229 -63.97 -70.56 2.25
C LYS A 229 -64.06 -70.23 3.77
N PRO A 230 -64.02 -68.95 4.23
CA PRO A 230 -63.19 -67.79 3.82
C PRO A 230 -62.71 -66.90 5.01
N ALA A 231 -61.88 -65.88 4.76
CA ALA A 231 -61.81 -64.66 5.61
C ALA A 231 -61.31 -63.42 4.82
N LYS A 232 -62.04 -62.29 4.88
CA LYS A 232 -61.79 -60.93 4.33
C LYS A 232 -62.98 -60.01 4.72
N PRO A 233 -62.95 -58.66 4.64
CA PRO A 233 -61.93 -57.74 4.10
C PRO A 233 -61.20 -56.94 5.25
N ALA A 234 -61.14 -55.59 5.49
CA ALA A 234 -61.67 -54.36 4.86
C ALA A 234 -60.88 -53.05 5.17
N ARG A 235 -59.74 -52.84 4.47
CA ARG A 235 -59.21 -51.55 3.93
C ARG A 235 -59.66 -50.17 4.53
N ALA A 236 -58.65 -49.40 4.99
CA ALA A 236 -58.60 -47.93 5.11
C ALA A 236 -59.47 -47.27 6.22
N LYS A 237 -59.33 -45.98 6.59
CA LYS A 237 -58.72 -44.80 5.93
C LYS A 237 -58.35 -43.68 6.92
N ARG A 238 -57.64 -42.65 6.42
CA ARG A 238 -57.48 -41.25 6.91
C ARG A 238 -56.38 -40.93 7.93
N GLN A 239 -55.51 -40.02 7.50
CA GLN A 239 -54.87 -39.02 8.36
C GLN A 239 -55.86 -37.84 8.57
N SER A 240 -55.77 -37.19 9.73
CA SER A 240 -56.23 -35.83 10.03
C SER A 240 -55.42 -35.36 11.24
N ALA A 241 -54.48 -34.43 11.16
CA ALA A 241 -54.54 -33.02 10.73
C ALA A 241 -54.87 -32.06 11.89
N LEU A 242 -53.82 -31.35 12.33
CA LEU A 242 -53.76 -30.09 13.11
C LEU A 242 -54.38 -30.02 14.53
N ALA A 243 -53.56 -29.47 15.44
CA ALA A 243 -53.94 -28.68 16.64
C ALA A 243 -54.64 -29.43 17.81
N GLU A 244 -54.62 -28.92 19.07
CA GLU A 244 -54.02 -27.68 19.60
C GLU A 244 -53.43 -27.84 21.03
N THR A 245 -52.95 -26.72 21.58
CA THR A 245 -52.08 -26.48 22.75
C THR A 245 -52.52 -26.95 24.15
N ALA A 246 -51.54 -27.32 24.97
CA ALA A 246 -51.22 -26.73 26.30
C ALA A 246 -49.77 -27.15 26.69
N GLN A 247 -48.76 -26.28 26.85
CA GLN A 247 -48.51 -25.29 27.92
C GLN A 247 -48.21 -25.95 29.29
N SER A 248 -47.10 -25.64 30.00
CA SER A 248 -46.22 -24.45 29.95
C SER A 248 -44.77 -24.69 30.46
N ALA A 249 -43.92 -23.66 30.31
CA ALA A 249 -42.53 -23.49 30.80
C ALA A 249 -41.43 -24.35 30.12
N ALA A 250 -40.35 -23.80 29.53
CA ALA A 250 -39.87 -22.41 29.46
C ALA A 250 -39.10 -22.09 28.16
N LEU A 251 -38.94 -20.79 27.89
CA LEU A 251 -38.22 -20.12 26.78
C LEU A 251 -37.65 -18.78 27.32
N PRO A 252 -36.79 -18.00 26.60
CA PRO A 252 -36.32 -18.15 25.22
C PRO A 252 -34.77 -18.04 25.05
N VAL A 253 -34.30 -18.03 23.79
CA VAL A 253 -33.40 -17.02 23.15
C VAL A 253 -32.59 -17.64 22.00
N GLU A 254 -32.31 -16.79 21.01
CA GLU A 254 -31.90 -17.02 19.63
C GLU A 254 -30.57 -17.80 19.41
N ARG A 255 -30.42 -18.34 18.20
CA ARG A 255 -29.13 -18.81 17.69
C ARG A 255 -28.39 -17.62 17.07
N PRO A 256 -27.18 -17.25 17.53
CA PRO A 256 -26.42 -16.18 16.90
C PRO A 256 -26.04 -16.55 15.46
N SER A 257 -26.11 -15.58 14.55
CA SER A 257 -25.66 -15.73 13.18
C SER A 257 -24.14 -15.96 13.12
N ALA A 258 -23.65 -16.64 12.08
CA ALA A 258 -22.21 -16.84 11.91
C ALA A 258 -21.45 -15.50 11.79
N LEU A 259 -22.12 -14.47 11.27
CA LEU A 259 -21.60 -13.11 11.16
C LEU A 259 -21.41 -12.44 12.53
N ALA A 260 -22.24 -12.74 13.53
CA ALA A 260 -22.05 -12.22 14.89
C ALA A 260 -20.75 -12.75 15.52
N ARG A 261 -20.49 -14.06 15.43
CA ARG A 261 -19.23 -14.65 15.93
C ARG A 261 -17.99 -14.10 15.22
N PHE A 262 -18.07 -13.95 13.90
CA PHE A 262 -16.99 -13.36 13.11
C PHE A 262 -16.74 -11.89 13.49
N PHE A 263 -17.79 -11.15 13.85
CA PHE A 263 -17.68 -9.77 14.33
C PHE A 263 -17.09 -9.72 15.75
N ASP A 264 -17.47 -10.64 16.65
CA ASP A 264 -16.95 -10.72 18.03
C ASP A 264 -15.44 -11.07 18.07
N ASP A 265 -14.96 -11.99 17.22
CA ASP A 265 -13.52 -12.30 17.12
C ASP A 265 -12.74 -11.08 16.59
N LEU A 266 -13.20 -10.49 15.47
CA LEU A 266 -12.53 -9.34 14.83
C LEU A 266 -12.56 -8.09 15.74
N TRP A 267 -13.59 -7.93 16.57
CA TRP A 267 -13.70 -6.87 17.56
C TRP A 267 -12.79 -7.09 18.79
N GLN A 268 -12.44 -8.33 19.12
CA GLN A 268 -11.47 -8.65 20.19
C GLN A 268 -10.04 -8.32 19.74
N ASP A 269 -9.63 -8.76 18.56
CA ASP A 269 -8.30 -8.44 17.99
C ASP A 269 -8.08 -6.91 17.88
N PHE A 270 -9.10 -6.18 17.42
CA PHE A 270 -9.06 -4.71 17.37
C PHE A 270 -8.91 -4.06 18.76
N ARG A 271 -9.47 -4.70 19.80
CA ARG A 271 -9.37 -4.22 21.19
C ARG A 271 -8.01 -4.42 21.83
N GLU A 272 -7.26 -5.46 21.44
CA GLU A 272 -5.88 -5.63 21.93
C GLU A 272 -4.93 -4.58 21.33
N LEU A 273 -5.20 -4.14 20.09
CA LEU A 273 -4.38 -3.13 19.41
C LEU A 273 -4.52 -1.72 20.00
N ILE A 274 -5.67 -1.38 20.61
CA ILE A 274 -5.87 -0.10 21.31
C ILE A 274 -5.33 -0.18 22.74
N ARG A 275 -4.00 -0.09 22.86
CA ARG A 275 -3.27 -0.04 24.13
C ARG A 275 -3.50 1.30 24.86
N VAL A 276 -4.63 1.45 25.55
CA VAL A 276 -4.96 2.64 26.37
C VAL A 276 -4.09 2.69 27.63
N GLU A 277 -2.87 3.20 27.48
CA GLU A 277 -1.94 3.44 28.59
C GLU A 277 -2.41 4.68 29.37
N ARG A 278 -3.07 4.47 30.52
CA ARG A 278 -3.54 5.56 31.40
C ARG A 278 -2.34 6.34 31.95
N LEU A 279 -2.17 7.57 31.47
CA LEU A 279 -1.13 8.50 31.92
C LEU A 279 -1.51 9.19 33.25
N ASP A 280 -1.85 8.39 34.27
CA ASP A 280 -2.11 8.85 35.64
C ASP A 280 -0.94 8.47 36.55
N ARG A 281 0.12 9.30 36.56
CA ARG A 281 1.16 9.24 37.59
C ARG A 281 1.58 10.66 38.01
N PRO A 282 1.16 11.14 39.20
CA PRO A 282 1.61 12.41 39.73
C PRO A 282 2.99 12.24 40.37
N ASP A 283 4.01 12.87 39.78
CA ASP A 283 5.36 12.98 40.36
C ASP A 283 5.82 14.46 40.33
N PRO A 284 6.77 14.87 41.20
CA PRO A 284 6.70 16.21 41.79
C PRO A 284 7.40 17.33 41.00
N ALA A 285 7.17 18.56 41.45
CA ALA A 285 7.79 19.76 40.91
C ALA A 285 9.30 19.86 41.19
N LEU A 286 9.94 20.80 40.47
CA LEU A 286 11.31 21.29 40.59
C LEU A 286 12.43 20.40 40.03
N CYS A 287 12.84 20.72 38.80
CA CYS A 287 14.21 21.23 38.61
C CYS A 287 14.27 22.27 37.49
N TRP A 288 14.40 23.54 37.89
CA TRP A 288 14.68 24.69 37.04
C TRP A 288 16.07 24.63 36.35
N PRO A 289 16.27 25.33 35.21
CA PRO A 289 17.58 25.43 34.57
C PRO A 289 18.47 26.51 35.21
N GLN A 290 19.75 26.19 35.46
CA GLN A 290 20.81 27.18 35.70
C GLN A 290 21.94 27.03 34.65
N PRO A 291 22.51 28.14 34.15
CA PRO A 291 23.66 28.12 33.25
C PRO A 291 24.99 28.49 33.94
N GLY A 292 26.08 27.82 33.54
CA GLY A 292 27.45 28.34 33.68
C GLY A 292 28.34 27.67 34.74
N GLY A 293 29.54 27.27 34.33
CA GLY A 293 30.60 26.74 35.19
C GLY A 293 31.75 26.16 34.36
N VAL A 294 32.99 26.63 34.54
CA VAL A 294 34.13 26.27 33.69
C VAL A 294 35.30 25.74 34.53
N SER A 295 35.69 24.48 34.30
CA SER A 295 37.02 23.90 34.55
C SER A 295 37.03 22.44 34.06
N ALA A 296 38.12 21.75 33.76
CA ALA A 296 39.47 22.03 33.25
C ALA A 296 40.33 20.78 33.61
N GLY A 297 41.14 20.28 32.67
CA GLY A 297 41.91 19.02 32.84
C GLY A 297 41.14 17.77 32.40
N GLU A 298 41.75 16.71 31.88
CA GLU A 298 43.16 16.47 31.49
C GLU A 298 43.14 15.67 30.16
N ARG A 299 43.89 16.05 29.11
CA ARG A 299 45.25 15.59 28.74
C ARG A 299 45.46 14.07 28.69
N SER A 300 46.19 13.63 27.65
CA SER A 300 46.76 12.29 27.44
C SER A 300 45.76 11.20 27.00
N LEU A 301 45.69 10.85 25.71
CA LEU A 301 46.72 10.01 25.07
C LEU A 301 46.82 10.25 23.54
N ALA A 302 48.02 10.08 23.00
CA ALA A 302 48.27 10.10 21.56
C ALA A 302 49.09 8.87 21.14
N ALA A 303 48.66 8.19 20.07
CA ALA A 303 49.45 7.18 19.37
C ALA A 303 48.97 6.99 17.92
N ALA A 304 49.85 6.40 17.11
CA ALA A 304 49.72 5.99 15.70
C ALA A 304 48.31 5.53 15.23
N ILE A 305 47.93 5.65 13.95
CA ILE A 305 48.67 5.20 12.76
C ILE A 305 48.60 6.20 11.58
N ARG A 306 49.65 6.24 10.75
CA ARG A 306 49.81 7.15 9.60
C ARG A 306 49.91 6.38 8.26
N ALA A 307 48.83 6.46 7.48
CA ALA A 307 48.82 6.53 6.00
C ALA A 307 49.53 5.39 5.20
N PRO A 308 49.67 5.51 3.86
CA PRO A 308 48.64 5.78 2.85
C PRO A 308 48.50 4.64 1.81
N GLY A 309 47.42 4.63 1.03
CA GLY A 309 47.28 3.72 -0.13
C GLY A 309 46.53 4.37 -1.31
N ARG A 310 47.26 4.87 -2.31
CA ARG A 310 46.70 5.26 -3.62
C ARG A 310 46.82 4.08 -4.58
N PHE A 311 45.72 3.63 -5.17
CA PHE A 311 45.75 2.98 -6.49
C PHE A 311 44.55 3.46 -7.31
N ALA A 312 44.73 3.52 -8.62
CA ALA A 312 43.76 4.09 -9.55
C ALA A 312 43.56 3.18 -10.76
N ALA A 313 42.31 2.82 -11.02
CA ALA A 313 41.77 2.38 -12.29
C ALA A 313 40.25 2.64 -12.25
N GLY A 314 39.57 3.03 -13.33
CA GLY A 314 40.05 3.12 -14.71
C GLY A 314 39.03 2.53 -15.68
N TRP A 315 37.76 2.92 -15.56
CA TRP A 315 36.66 2.44 -16.40
C TRP A 315 36.02 3.63 -17.11
N SER A 316 36.53 3.92 -18.31
CA SER A 316 35.94 4.93 -19.20
C SER A 316 34.71 4.36 -19.90
N PHE A 317 33.59 5.08 -19.84
CA PHE A 317 32.37 4.75 -20.56
C PHE A 317 31.92 5.98 -21.37
N VAL A 318 31.97 5.86 -22.70
CA VAL A 318 31.56 6.89 -23.67
C VAL A 318 30.89 6.18 -24.84
N GLN A 319 29.82 6.78 -25.38
CA GLN A 319 29.08 6.33 -26.56
C GLN A 319 29.70 6.89 -27.85
#